data_AF-A0A9D8WSC9-F1
#
_entry.id   AF-A0A9D8WSC9-F1
#
_cell.length_a   1.000
_cell.length_b   1.000
_cell.length_c   1.000
_cell.angle_alpha   90.00
_cell.angle_beta   90.00
_cell.angle_gamma   90.00
#
_symmetry.space_group_name_H-M   'P 1'
#
loop_
_entity.id
_entity.type
_entity.pdbx_description
1 polymer ?
#
loop_
_entity_poly.entity_id
_entity_poly.type
_entity_poly.pdbx_seq_one_letter_code
_entity_poly.pdbx_strand_id
1 'polypeptide(L)'
;MNKKCQVFTPKDYVEKLISCIEYANPYGKKLLENSCGVGNILGSIVKKYIDNCKALNFSKKKIAQGLASDIYGVEIDFEAYQECINNLNSILLAEEIPFVNWQIFNLDFFDWNPNCKFSYIIGNPPYITYQELPEEDRVYLRKTYKSCSKGKFDYCYAFIEKSIELLNDEGKFAYLIPSSIFKTVYGYNLRNILISHLVEIDDFSDYQIFDKILVKSSIILYDKNCNNKYFYYKNNSKKRKILKKNVSEKWCFNTSNTKKIRFGDFFLVAHSVATLCNSVFILDEFIENEDCILSKGFSFERNCIRDAVSPKDMHYNKKAKIIFPYYYENGYLKHYTESDFQYRFPNTFQYLFDNRKALDKRKSDLNSLWFEYGRSQALSKINKEKLIISTIITDKIKLYKVSENAIPYSGLYILSKSNLSLDFAKQILESKDFMDYVMNIGIHITGNSIRITSKDILNYKFDFED
;
A
#
# COMPACT_ATOMS: atom_id res chain seq x y z
N MET A 1 10.62 -0.66 -21.49
CA MET A 1 9.91 -0.90 -20.23
C MET A 1 10.83 -1.68 -19.27
N ASN A 2 10.75 -1.47 -17.95
CA ASN A 2 11.66 -2.15 -17.00
C ASN A 2 11.34 -3.65 -16.97
N LYS A 3 12.30 -4.53 -17.33
CA LYS A 3 12.10 -6.00 -17.41
C LYS A 3 11.59 -6.66 -16.11
N LYS A 4 11.62 -5.93 -14.98
CA LYS A 4 11.11 -6.40 -13.68
C LYS A 4 9.58 -6.43 -13.56
N CYS A 5 8.83 -5.87 -14.52
CA CYS A 5 7.36 -5.75 -14.43
C CYS A 5 6.58 -6.81 -15.21
N GLN A 6 7.25 -7.70 -15.95
CA GLN A 6 6.60 -8.80 -16.68
C GLN A 6 6.41 -10.01 -15.75
N VAL A 7 5.28 -10.05 -15.05
CA VAL A 7 4.88 -11.22 -14.25
C VAL A 7 3.79 -11.97 -14.99
N PHE A 8 4.13 -13.15 -15.50
CA PHE A 8 3.15 -14.02 -16.16
C PHE A 8 2.10 -14.50 -15.16
N THR A 9 0.83 -14.35 -15.50
CA THR A 9 -0.29 -14.89 -14.70
C THR A 9 -0.22 -16.41 -14.72
N PRO A 10 -0.04 -17.10 -13.57
CA PRO A 10 -0.01 -18.55 -13.53
C PRO A 10 -1.36 -19.16 -13.91
N LYS A 11 -1.35 -20.39 -14.45
CA LYS A 11 -2.54 -21.07 -15.00
C LYS A 11 -3.72 -21.13 -14.03
N ASP A 12 -3.48 -21.45 -12.77
CA ASP A 12 -4.54 -21.55 -11.75
C ASP A 12 -5.29 -20.22 -11.54
N TYR A 13 -4.57 -19.09 -11.63
CA TYR A 13 -5.18 -17.77 -11.55
C TYR A 13 -5.99 -17.43 -12.79
N VAL A 14 -5.51 -17.83 -13.97
CA VAL A 14 -6.23 -17.65 -15.23
C VAL A 14 -7.57 -18.39 -15.18
N GLU A 15 -7.57 -19.66 -14.77
CA GLU A 15 -8.80 -20.46 -14.64
C GLU A 15 -9.79 -19.83 -13.66
N LYS A 16 -9.29 -19.33 -12.51
CA LYS A 16 -10.10 -18.61 -11.54
C LYS A 16 -10.70 -17.32 -12.11
N LEU A 17 -9.91 -16.46 -12.75
CA LEU A 17 -10.40 -15.22 -13.36
C LEU A 17 -11.52 -15.49 -14.37
N ILE A 18 -11.33 -16.49 -15.25
CA ILE A 18 -12.32 -16.88 -16.27
C ILE A 18 -13.57 -17.47 -15.61
N SER A 19 -13.43 -18.20 -14.50
CA SER A 19 -14.58 -18.72 -13.75
C SER A 19 -15.40 -17.59 -13.11
N CYS A 20 -14.74 -16.55 -12.59
CA CYS A 20 -15.39 -15.44 -11.88
C CYS A 20 -16.35 -14.65 -12.77
N ILE A 21 -16.03 -14.46 -14.04
CA ILE A 21 -16.89 -13.74 -14.98
C ILE A 21 -18.00 -14.60 -15.59
N GLU A 22 -18.07 -15.89 -15.21
CA GLU A 22 -19.06 -16.84 -15.72
C GLU A 22 -19.14 -16.80 -17.26
N TYR A 23 -17.99 -16.90 -17.93
CA TYR A 23 -17.86 -16.72 -19.39
C TYR A 23 -18.61 -17.80 -20.19
N ALA A 24 -19.92 -17.64 -20.32
CA ALA A 24 -20.85 -18.52 -21.01
C ALA A 24 -21.53 -17.78 -22.16
N ASN A 25 -21.78 -18.49 -23.27
CA ASN A 25 -22.29 -17.94 -24.52
C ASN A 25 -21.50 -16.70 -24.97
N PRO A 26 -20.19 -16.87 -25.27
CA PRO A 26 -19.29 -15.73 -25.48
C PRO A 26 -19.45 -15.06 -26.85
N TYR A 27 -20.11 -15.72 -27.81
CA TYR A 27 -20.30 -15.18 -29.14
C TYR A 27 -21.12 -13.87 -29.13
N GLY A 28 -20.59 -12.83 -29.77
CA GLY A 28 -21.15 -11.48 -29.80
C GLY A 28 -20.87 -10.65 -28.54
N LYS A 29 -20.18 -11.21 -27.54
CA LYS A 29 -19.85 -10.50 -26.29
C LYS A 29 -18.40 -10.05 -26.32
N LYS A 30 -18.20 -8.73 -26.49
CA LYS A 30 -16.86 -8.14 -26.53
C LYS A 30 -16.14 -8.30 -25.20
N LEU A 31 -14.92 -8.82 -25.26
CA LEU A 31 -14.00 -9.03 -24.15
C LEU A 31 -12.71 -8.26 -24.38
N LEU A 32 -12.18 -7.63 -23.33
CA LEU A 32 -10.90 -6.94 -23.34
C LEU A 32 -9.95 -7.48 -22.28
N GLU A 33 -8.69 -7.72 -22.66
CA GLU A 33 -7.55 -7.77 -21.75
C GLU A 33 -6.60 -6.59 -22.02
N ASN A 34 -6.58 -5.61 -21.13
CA ASN A 34 -5.92 -4.32 -21.34
C ASN A 34 -4.43 -4.25 -20.98
N SER A 35 -3.85 -5.39 -20.62
CA SER A 35 -2.42 -5.58 -20.38
C SER A 35 -2.08 -7.05 -20.62
N CYS A 36 -2.21 -7.49 -21.87
CA CYS A 36 -2.31 -8.93 -22.18
C CYS A 36 -0.98 -9.69 -22.12
N GLY A 37 0.16 -9.01 -22.07
CA GLY A 37 1.48 -9.64 -22.12
C GLY A 37 1.57 -10.58 -23.32
N VAL A 38 2.07 -11.79 -23.08
CA VAL A 38 2.18 -12.87 -24.09
C VAL A 38 0.87 -13.65 -24.31
N GLY A 39 -0.25 -13.19 -23.74
CA GLY A 39 -1.58 -13.73 -24.01
C GLY A 39 -1.99 -14.95 -23.19
N ASN A 40 -1.48 -15.14 -21.97
CA ASN A 40 -1.84 -16.30 -21.13
C ASN A 40 -3.34 -16.38 -20.80
N ILE A 41 -3.95 -15.22 -20.47
CA ILE A 41 -5.39 -15.13 -20.20
C ILE A 41 -6.16 -15.18 -21.53
N LEU A 42 -5.81 -14.33 -22.52
CA LEU A 42 -6.42 -14.36 -23.85
C LEU A 42 -6.43 -15.75 -24.49
N GLY A 43 -5.34 -16.51 -24.44
CA GLY A 43 -5.27 -17.86 -25.01
C GLY A 43 -6.28 -18.81 -24.38
N SER A 44 -6.44 -18.76 -23.05
CA SER A 44 -7.45 -19.54 -22.34
C SER A 44 -8.88 -19.09 -22.67
N ILE A 45 -9.10 -17.79 -22.85
CA ILE A 45 -10.37 -17.22 -23.30
C ILE A 45 -10.71 -17.68 -24.72
N VAL A 46 -9.75 -17.62 -25.65
CA VAL A 46 -9.93 -18.02 -27.06
C VAL A 46 -10.27 -19.51 -27.14
N LYS A 47 -9.57 -20.36 -26.40
CA LYS A 47 -9.88 -21.79 -26.34
C LYS A 47 -11.31 -22.03 -25.84
N LYS A 48 -11.71 -21.39 -24.74
CA LYS A 48 -13.07 -21.49 -24.19
C LYS A 48 -14.13 -20.95 -25.16
N TYR A 49 -13.83 -19.88 -25.89
CA TYR A 49 -14.71 -19.31 -26.92
C TYR A 49 -14.95 -20.31 -28.05
N ILE A 50 -13.89 -20.91 -28.58
CA ILE A 50 -13.94 -21.93 -29.63
C ILE A 50 -14.77 -23.13 -29.17
N ASP A 51 -14.49 -23.66 -27.97
CA ASP A 51 -15.18 -24.83 -27.42
C ASP A 51 -16.69 -24.58 -27.25
N ASN A 52 -17.08 -23.39 -26.73
CA ASN A 52 -18.49 -23.01 -26.63
C ASN A 52 -19.17 -22.92 -28.01
N CYS A 53 -18.51 -22.31 -28.99
CA CYS A 53 -19.09 -22.18 -30.33
C CYS A 53 -19.18 -23.54 -31.05
N LYS A 54 -18.20 -24.43 -30.86
CA LYS A 54 -18.24 -25.81 -31.37
C LYS A 54 -19.42 -26.59 -30.76
N ALA A 55 -19.65 -26.46 -29.45
CA ALA A 55 -20.80 -27.07 -28.78
C ALA A 55 -22.16 -26.57 -29.32
N LEU A 56 -22.19 -25.33 -29.83
CA LEU A 56 -23.35 -24.74 -30.51
C LEU A 56 -23.40 -25.02 -32.02
N ASN A 57 -22.55 -25.92 -32.53
CA ASN A 57 -22.44 -26.29 -33.95
C ASN A 57 -22.15 -25.11 -34.90
N PHE A 58 -21.40 -24.09 -34.44
CA PHE A 58 -21.00 -23.00 -35.32
C PHE A 58 -19.93 -23.45 -36.30
N SER A 59 -20.03 -22.97 -37.54
CA SER A 59 -18.99 -23.22 -38.54
C SER A 59 -17.67 -22.57 -38.13
N LYS A 60 -16.54 -23.19 -38.49
CA LYS A 60 -15.20 -22.64 -38.22
C LYS A 60 -15.03 -21.20 -38.73
N LYS A 61 -15.64 -20.87 -39.87
CA LYS A 61 -15.67 -19.49 -40.42
C LYS A 61 -16.42 -18.52 -39.51
N LYS A 62 -17.58 -18.93 -38.98
CA LYS A 62 -18.35 -18.12 -38.04
C LYS A 62 -17.58 -17.89 -36.73
N ILE A 63 -16.87 -18.91 -36.24
CA ILE A 63 -16.01 -18.81 -35.06
C ILE A 63 -14.89 -17.78 -35.29
N ALA A 64 -14.18 -17.88 -36.42
CA ALA A 64 -13.11 -16.94 -36.77
C ALA A 64 -13.61 -15.49 -36.86
N GLN A 65 -14.79 -15.28 -37.45
CA GLN A 65 -15.44 -13.96 -37.52
C GLN A 65 -15.78 -13.42 -36.13
N GLY A 66 -16.31 -14.26 -35.24
CA GLY A 66 -16.62 -13.89 -33.86
C GLY A 66 -15.38 -13.54 -33.05
N LEU A 67 -14.31 -14.34 -33.15
CA LEU A 67 -13.03 -14.03 -32.51
C LEU A 67 -12.47 -12.67 -32.97
N ALA A 68 -12.55 -12.36 -34.27
CA ALA A 68 -12.11 -11.08 -34.84
C ALA A 68 -12.96 -9.87 -34.38
N SER A 69 -14.21 -10.08 -33.99
CA SER A 69 -15.12 -9.00 -33.56
C SER A 69 -15.20 -8.84 -32.04
N ASP A 70 -14.90 -9.90 -31.29
CA ASP A 70 -15.22 -9.99 -29.86
C ASP A 70 -13.99 -9.96 -28.97
N ILE A 71 -12.80 -10.35 -29.44
CA ILE A 71 -11.61 -10.47 -28.59
C ILE A 71 -10.66 -9.31 -28.82
N TYR A 72 -10.46 -8.51 -27.77
CA TYR A 72 -9.59 -7.34 -27.76
C TYR A 72 -8.45 -7.51 -26.76
N GLY A 73 -7.28 -6.99 -27.11
CA GLY A 73 -6.14 -6.92 -26.21
C GLY A 73 -5.31 -5.66 -26.40
N VAL A 74 -4.68 -5.19 -25.33
CA VAL A 74 -3.70 -4.11 -25.39
C VAL A 74 -2.43 -4.56 -24.69
N GLU A 75 -1.30 -4.38 -25.34
CA GLU A 75 0.02 -4.60 -24.75
C GLU A 75 0.98 -3.50 -25.23
N ILE A 76 1.66 -2.86 -24.31
CA ILE A 76 2.56 -1.75 -24.60
C ILE A 76 3.95 -2.25 -25.05
N ASP A 77 4.38 -3.42 -24.57
CA ASP A 77 5.64 -4.04 -24.97
C ASP A 77 5.51 -4.78 -26.31
N PHE A 78 6.29 -4.35 -27.30
CA PHE A 78 6.19 -4.90 -28.66
C PHE A 78 6.56 -6.38 -28.75
N GLU A 79 7.56 -6.85 -27.99
CA GLU A 79 7.98 -8.25 -28.01
C GLU A 79 6.87 -9.15 -27.44
N ALA A 80 6.32 -8.79 -26.28
CA ALA A 80 5.20 -9.51 -25.67
C ALA A 80 3.95 -9.51 -26.55
N TYR A 81 3.65 -8.38 -27.20
CA TYR A 81 2.55 -8.25 -28.16
C TYR A 81 2.71 -9.24 -29.34
N GLN A 82 3.89 -9.32 -29.95
CA GLN A 82 4.15 -10.26 -31.05
C GLN A 82 4.02 -11.71 -30.59
N GLU A 83 4.55 -12.02 -29.41
CA GLU A 83 4.43 -13.35 -28.82
C GLU A 83 2.97 -13.72 -28.52
N CYS A 84 2.16 -12.77 -28.05
CA CYS A 84 0.73 -12.95 -27.87
C CYS A 84 0.04 -13.37 -29.17
N ILE A 85 0.26 -12.63 -30.28
CA ILE A 85 -0.32 -12.98 -31.58
C ILE A 85 0.10 -14.39 -32.02
N ASN A 86 1.38 -14.74 -31.86
CA ASN A 86 1.89 -16.07 -32.21
C ASN A 86 1.25 -17.19 -31.37
N ASN A 87 1.10 -16.96 -30.07
CA ASN A 87 0.44 -17.91 -29.16
C ASN A 87 -1.04 -18.10 -29.53
N LEU A 88 -1.76 -17.01 -29.84
CA LEU A 88 -3.15 -17.08 -30.28
C LEU A 88 -3.30 -17.81 -31.63
N ASN A 89 -2.44 -17.50 -32.59
CA ASN A 89 -2.44 -18.19 -33.89
C ASN A 89 -2.12 -19.69 -33.76
N SER A 90 -1.24 -20.07 -32.83
CA SER A 90 -0.94 -21.48 -32.56
C SER A 90 -2.19 -22.24 -32.06
N ILE A 91 -3.04 -21.59 -31.26
CA ILE A 91 -4.33 -22.14 -30.84
C ILE A 91 -5.26 -22.29 -32.05
N LEU A 92 -5.33 -21.30 -32.95
CA LEU A 92 -6.16 -21.41 -34.16
C LEU A 92 -5.75 -22.61 -35.03
N LEU A 93 -4.45 -22.82 -35.23
CA LEU A 93 -3.93 -23.95 -36.00
C LEU A 93 -4.31 -25.29 -35.37
N ALA A 94 -4.12 -25.44 -34.05
CA ALA A 94 -4.48 -26.66 -33.32
C ALA A 94 -5.99 -26.96 -33.37
N GLU A 95 -6.82 -25.91 -33.39
CA GLU A 95 -8.28 -26.02 -33.42
C GLU A 95 -8.88 -26.06 -34.84
N GLU A 96 -8.02 -25.99 -35.86
CA GLU A 96 -8.35 -25.89 -37.28
C GLU A 96 -9.31 -24.72 -37.60
N ILE A 97 -9.11 -23.58 -36.93
CA ILE A 97 -9.86 -22.35 -37.15
C ILE A 97 -9.13 -21.51 -38.22
N PRO A 98 -9.86 -20.94 -39.21
CA PRO A 98 -9.29 -20.02 -40.20
C PRO A 98 -8.58 -18.82 -39.57
N PHE A 99 -7.75 -18.15 -40.36
CA PHE A 99 -7.11 -16.90 -39.97
C PHE A 99 -8.09 -15.90 -39.36
N VAL A 100 -7.69 -15.30 -38.24
CA VAL A 100 -8.42 -14.26 -37.51
C VAL A 100 -7.65 -12.95 -37.62
N ASN A 101 -8.34 -11.90 -38.06
CA ASN A 101 -7.80 -10.55 -37.97
C ASN A 101 -8.00 -10.02 -36.54
N TRP A 102 -6.99 -10.20 -35.70
CA TRP A 102 -7.10 -9.92 -34.28
C TRP A 102 -7.23 -8.42 -33.95
N GLN A 103 -8.02 -8.10 -32.91
CA GLN A 103 -8.10 -6.76 -32.32
C GLN A 103 -7.14 -6.62 -31.14
N ILE A 104 -5.88 -7.07 -31.30
CA ILE A 104 -4.82 -6.85 -30.31
C ILE A 104 -3.99 -5.65 -30.77
N PHE A 105 -3.72 -4.70 -29.88
CA PHE A 105 -3.04 -3.46 -30.20
C PHE A 105 -1.74 -3.30 -29.42
N ASN A 106 -0.67 -2.89 -30.12
CA ASN A 106 0.58 -2.49 -29.47
C ASN A 106 0.59 -0.98 -29.20
N LEU A 107 0.14 -0.57 -28.01
CA LEU A 107 0.04 0.85 -27.60
C LEU A 107 -0.14 0.96 -26.08
N ASP A 108 -0.07 2.18 -25.55
CA ASP A 108 -0.45 2.45 -24.16
C ASP A 108 -1.97 2.36 -23.98
N PHE A 109 -2.42 1.55 -23.03
CA PHE A 109 -3.83 1.43 -22.70
C PHE A 109 -4.47 2.78 -22.36
N PHE A 110 -3.74 3.72 -21.76
CA PHE A 110 -4.27 5.04 -21.42
C PHE A 110 -4.49 5.96 -22.63
N ASP A 111 -3.73 5.77 -23.71
CA ASP A 111 -3.90 6.49 -24.97
C ASP A 111 -4.97 5.87 -25.88
N TRP A 112 -5.38 4.63 -25.59
CA TRP A 112 -6.40 3.93 -26.36
C TRP A 112 -7.82 4.40 -26.07
N ASN A 113 -8.57 4.75 -27.11
CA ASN A 113 -9.99 5.11 -27.02
C ASN A 113 -10.80 4.27 -28.00
N PRO A 114 -11.32 3.10 -27.58
CA PRO A 114 -12.11 2.25 -28.46
C PRO A 114 -13.51 2.85 -28.71
N ASN A 115 -14.02 2.71 -29.93
CA ASN A 115 -15.38 3.10 -30.30
C ASN A 115 -16.44 2.07 -29.87
N CYS A 116 -16.17 1.26 -28.84
CA CYS A 116 -17.07 0.24 -28.33
C CYS A 116 -16.95 0.12 -26.80
N LYS A 117 -17.94 -0.55 -26.22
CA LYS A 117 -17.95 -0.95 -24.81
C LYS A 117 -17.86 -2.47 -24.71
N PHE A 118 -17.39 -2.96 -23.57
CA PHE A 118 -17.10 -4.37 -23.35
C PHE A 118 -18.10 -5.01 -22.39
N SER A 119 -18.50 -6.25 -22.70
CA SER A 119 -19.28 -7.08 -21.79
C SER A 119 -18.40 -7.70 -20.71
N TYR A 120 -17.13 -7.96 -21.04
CA TYR A 120 -16.15 -8.51 -20.11
C TYR A 120 -14.83 -7.76 -20.20
N ILE A 121 -14.25 -7.46 -19.05
CA ILE A 121 -12.84 -7.05 -18.96
C ILE A 121 -12.14 -7.96 -17.98
N ILE A 122 -11.02 -8.54 -18.38
CA ILE A 122 -10.27 -9.51 -17.58
C ILE A 122 -8.79 -9.17 -17.65
N GLY A 123 -8.03 -9.41 -16.59
CA GLY A 123 -6.61 -9.09 -16.66
C GLY A 123 -5.86 -9.14 -15.35
N ASN A 124 -4.56 -8.96 -15.49
CA ASN A 124 -3.60 -8.78 -14.40
C ASN A 124 -2.86 -7.45 -14.66
N PRO A 125 -3.44 -6.31 -14.24
CA PRO A 125 -2.83 -5.00 -14.52
C PRO A 125 -1.44 -4.88 -13.87
N PRO A 126 -0.56 -4.02 -14.41
CA PRO A 126 0.82 -3.86 -13.93
C PRO A 126 0.91 -3.38 -12.47
N TYR A 127 1.78 -4.02 -11.67
CA TYR A 127 1.98 -3.70 -10.24
C TYR A 127 3.15 -2.72 -10.06
N ILE A 128 2.99 -1.51 -10.59
CA ILE A 128 4.01 -0.46 -10.52
C ILE A 128 3.63 0.52 -9.40
N THR A 129 4.56 0.75 -8.48
CA THR A 129 4.36 1.68 -7.37
C THR A 129 4.53 3.13 -7.82
N TYR A 130 3.98 4.08 -7.06
CA TYR A 130 4.12 5.51 -7.35
C TYR A 130 5.58 5.95 -7.59
N GLN A 131 6.55 5.40 -6.85
CA GLN A 131 7.96 5.79 -6.96
C GLN A 131 8.63 5.30 -8.24
N GLU A 132 8.11 4.22 -8.84
CA GLU A 132 8.64 3.62 -10.05
C GLU A 132 8.05 4.25 -11.32
N LEU A 133 6.90 4.92 -11.20
CA LEU A 133 6.27 5.63 -12.32
C LEU A 133 7.10 6.84 -12.76
N PRO A 134 7.26 7.09 -14.07
CA PRO A 134 7.73 8.36 -14.61
C PRO A 134 6.95 9.57 -14.08
N GLU A 135 7.59 10.73 -14.02
CA GLU A 135 6.94 11.94 -13.49
C GLU A 135 5.76 12.42 -14.35
N GLU A 136 5.89 12.32 -15.67
CA GLU A 136 4.84 12.65 -16.64
C GLU A 136 3.57 11.82 -16.43
N ASP A 137 3.70 10.50 -16.26
CA ASP A 137 2.59 9.60 -15.97
C ASP A 137 1.91 9.96 -14.66
N ARG A 138 2.69 10.30 -13.62
CA ARG A 138 2.12 10.71 -12.33
C ARG A 138 1.26 11.97 -12.49
N VAL A 139 1.71 12.94 -13.29
CA VAL A 139 0.97 14.20 -13.52
C VAL A 139 -0.30 13.91 -14.31
N TYR A 140 -0.19 13.15 -15.41
CA TYR A 140 -1.32 12.76 -16.23
C TYR A 140 -2.38 12.00 -15.42
N LEU A 141 -2.00 10.93 -14.74
CA LEU A 141 -2.94 10.07 -13.99
C LEU A 141 -3.64 10.83 -12.86
N ARG A 142 -2.94 11.74 -12.17
CA ARG A 142 -3.55 12.60 -11.14
C ARG A 142 -4.64 13.51 -11.68
N LYS A 143 -4.44 14.02 -12.89
CA LYS A 143 -5.37 14.94 -13.56
C LYS A 143 -6.57 14.19 -14.13
N THR A 144 -6.35 12.97 -14.64
CA THR A 144 -7.34 12.20 -15.39
C THR A 144 -8.23 11.33 -14.50
N TYR A 145 -7.66 10.63 -13.51
CA TYR A 145 -8.38 9.59 -12.76
C TYR A 145 -8.63 9.96 -11.29
N LYS A 146 -9.88 9.78 -10.83
CA LYS A 146 -10.28 10.11 -9.47
C LYS A 146 -9.57 9.23 -8.44
N SER A 147 -9.37 7.95 -8.76
CA SER A 147 -8.61 6.99 -7.95
C SER A 147 -7.16 7.42 -7.71
N CYS A 148 -6.57 8.20 -8.62
CA CYS A 148 -5.18 8.66 -8.58
C CYS A 148 -5.02 10.11 -8.09
N SER A 149 -6.12 10.84 -7.85
CA SER A 149 -6.09 12.27 -7.51
C SER A 149 -5.31 12.65 -6.24
N LYS A 150 -5.09 11.72 -5.30
CA LYS A 150 -4.42 12.00 -4.01
C LYS A 150 -3.36 10.97 -3.66
N GLY A 151 -2.26 11.46 -3.06
CA GLY A 151 -1.25 10.61 -2.44
C GLY A 151 -0.46 9.74 -3.42
N LYS A 152 0.15 8.66 -2.94
CA LYS A 152 1.04 7.78 -3.72
C LYS A 152 0.28 6.52 -4.18
N PHE A 153 -0.59 6.69 -5.17
CA PHE A 153 -1.38 5.61 -5.75
C PHE A 153 -0.50 4.60 -6.50
N ASP A 154 -1.01 3.37 -6.67
CA ASP A 154 -0.39 2.35 -7.51
C ASP A 154 -0.97 2.44 -8.93
N TYR A 155 -0.15 2.10 -9.94
CA TYR A 155 -0.49 2.28 -11.35
C TYR A 155 -1.77 1.54 -11.77
N CYS A 156 -2.01 0.36 -11.19
CA CYS A 156 -3.20 -0.44 -11.47
C CYS A 156 -4.52 0.25 -11.10
N TYR A 157 -4.52 1.34 -10.31
CA TYR A 157 -5.75 2.04 -9.91
C TYR A 157 -6.40 2.70 -11.12
N ALA A 158 -5.60 3.34 -11.96
CA ALA A 158 -6.06 3.95 -13.20
C ALA A 158 -6.51 2.89 -14.22
N PHE A 159 -5.85 1.73 -14.28
CA PHE A 159 -6.31 0.60 -15.10
C PHE A 159 -7.71 0.15 -14.70
N ILE A 160 -7.97 0.01 -13.39
CA ILE A 160 -9.28 -0.40 -12.88
C ILE A 160 -10.34 0.66 -13.18
N GLU A 161 -10.07 1.94 -12.93
CA GLU A 161 -11.02 3.02 -13.18
C GLU A 161 -11.37 3.15 -14.67
N LYS A 162 -10.36 3.19 -15.56
CA LYS A 162 -10.60 3.22 -17.01
C LYS A 162 -11.35 1.98 -17.49
N SER A 163 -11.06 0.80 -16.96
CA SER A 163 -11.80 -0.42 -17.32
C SER A 163 -13.27 -0.34 -16.93
N ILE A 164 -13.60 0.19 -15.75
CA ILE A 164 -15.00 0.42 -15.35
C ILE A 164 -15.71 1.36 -16.34
N GLU A 165 -15.02 2.40 -16.81
CA GLU A 165 -15.57 3.32 -17.82
C GLU A 165 -15.79 2.65 -19.17
N LEU A 166 -14.97 1.66 -19.54
CA LEU A 166 -15.07 0.91 -20.79
C LEU A 166 -16.12 -0.22 -20.77
N LEU A 167 -16.68 -0.57 -19.61
CA LEU A 167 -17.77 -1.54 -19.51
C LEU A 167 -19.08 -1.01 -20.10
N ASN A 168 -19.83 -1.88 -20.78
CA ASN A 168 -21.24 -1.62 -21.09
C ASN A 168 -22.10 -1.74 -19.82
N ASP A 169 -23.39 -1.44 -19.92
CA ASP A 169 -24.28 -1.36 -18.75
C ASP A 169 -24.48 -2.71 -18.04
N GLU A 170 -24.28 -3.82 -18.74
CA GLU A 170 -24.35 -5.18 -18.20
C GLU A 170 -22.96 -5.81 -17.98
N GLY A 171 -21.92 -4.98 -18.08
CA GLY A 171 -20.54 -5.43 -18.16
C GLY A 171 -20.01 -5.89 -16.81
N LYS A 172 -19.12 -6.87 -16.86
CA LYS A 172 -18.40 -7.39 -15.70
C LYS A 172 -16.91 -7.26 -15.90
N PHE A 173 -16.16 -7.09 -14.82
CA PHE A 173 -14.72 -7.28 -14.88
C PHE A 173 -14.21 -8.18 -13.76
N ALA A 174 -13.15 -8.92 -14.05
CA ALA A 174 -12.39 -9.67 -13.06
C ALA A 174 -10.89 -9.38 -13.18
N TYR A 175 -10.26 -8.90 -12.11
CA TYR A 175 -8.82 -8.61 -12.09
C TYR A 175 -8.08 -9.28 -10.95
N LEU A 176 -6.86 -9.71 -11.25
CA LEU A 176 -5.85 -10.06 -10.26
C LEU A 176 -5.13 -8.78 -9.81
N ILE A 177 -5.28 -8.39 -8.54
CA ILE A 177 -4.77 -7.13 -8.01
C ILE A 177 -4.00 -7.32 -6.68
N PRO A 178 -3.13 -6.38 -6.27
CA PRO A 178 -2.49 -6.44 -4.96
C PRO A 178 -3.50 -6.29 -3.81
N SER A 179 -3.45 -7.17 -2.82
CA SER A 179 -4.37 -7.14 -1.66
C SER A 179 -4.20 -5.89 -0.78
N SER A 180 -3.07 -5.18 -0.91
CA SER A 180 -2.80 -3.90 -0.23
C SER A 180 -3.85 -2.83 -0.56
N ILE A 181 -4.49 -2.93 -1.73
CA ILE A 181 -5.57 -2.03 -2.19
C ILE A 181 -6.72 -1.95 -1.19
N PHE A 182 -6.96 -2.99 -0.39
CA PHE A 182 -8.06 -3.00 0.58
C PHE A 182 -7.76 -2.16 1.83
N LYS A 183 -6.48 -1.89 2.13
CA LYS A 183 -6.04 -1.33 3.42
C LYS A 183 -5.24 -0.04 3.28
N THR A 184 -4.63 0.22 2.13
CA THR A 184 -3.85 1.45 1.92
C THR A 184 -4.72 2.70 1.88
N VAL A 185 -4.22 3.80 2.45
CA VAL A 185 -4.91 5.10 2.44
C VAL A 185 -5.09 5.65 1.02
N TYR A 186 -4.18 5.32 0.10
CA TYR A 186 -4.24 5.80 -1.28
C TYR A 186 -5.30 5.07 -2.11
N GLY A 187 -5.70 3.86 -1.73
CA GLY A 187 -6.76 3.10 -2.39
C GLY A 187 -8.17 3.53 -2.01
N TYR A 188 -8.33 4.53 -1.15
CA TYR A 188 -9.64 4.96 -0.63
C TYR A 188 -10.62 5.36 -1.75
N ASN A 189 -10.17 6.19 -2.69
CA ASN A 189 -11.00 6.63 -3.80
C ASN A 189 -11.39 5.47 -4.71
N LEU A 190 -10.44 4.57 -5.02
CA LEU A 190 -10.71 3.37 -5.81
C LEU A 190 -11.73 2.45 -5.14
N ARG A 191 -11.58 2.21 -3.83
CA ARG A 191 -12.55 1.41 -3.05
C ARG A 191 -13.96 2.01 -3.11
N ASN A 192 -14.08 3.34 -3.04
CA ASN A 192 -15.37 4.01 -3.19
C ASN A 192 -15.98 3.87 -4.59
N ILE A 193 -15.17 3.79 -5.64
CA ILE A 193 -15.63 3.52 -7.01
C ILE A 193 -16.11 2.07 -7.13
N LEU A 194 -15.41 1.12 -6.52
CA LEU A 194 -15.69 -0.31 -6.63
C LEU A 194 -16.90 -0.77 -5.83
N ILE A 195 -17.12 -0.23 -4.63
CA ILE A 195 -17.98 -0.85 -3.62
C ILE A 195 -19.43 -1.05 -4.07
N SER A 196 -19.99 -0.14 -4.87
CA SER A 196 -21.40 -0.20 -5.27
C SER A 196 -21.73 -1.43 -6.10
N HIS A 197 -20.80 -1.86 -6.96
CA HIS A 197 -20.98 -2.94 -7.94
C HIS A 197 -20.07 -4.15 -7.69
N LEU A 198 -19.34 -4.14 -6.57
CA LEU A 198 -18.54 -5.27 -6.14
C LEU A 198 -19.43 -6.50 -5.86
N VAL A 199 -19.04 -7.65 -6.39
CA VAL A 199 -19.72 -8.93 -6.23
C VAL A 199 -18.92 -9.86 -5.32
N GLU A 200 -17.64 -10.01 -5.60
CA GLU A 200 -16.78 -10.98 -4.92
C GLU A 200 -15.33 -10.51 -4.84
N ILE A 201 -14.65 -10.90 -3.76
CA ILE A 201 -13.20 -10.85 -3.59
C ILE A 201 -12.73 -12.26 -3.23
N ASP A 202 -11.83 -12.84 -4.01
CA ASP A 202 -11.10 -14.07 -3.68
C ASP A 202 -9.66 -13.69 -3.30
N ASP A 203 -9.34 -13.77 -2.01
CA ASP A 203 -8.11 -13.26 -1.42
C ASP A 203 -7.10 -14.38 -1.19
N PHE A 204 -5.95 -14.28 -1.87
CA PHE A 204 -4.89 -15.28 -1.82
C PHE A 204 -3.82 -14.98 -0.77
N SER A 205 -4.02 -13.94 0.06
CA SER A 205 -3.06 -13.44 1.04
C SER A 205 -2.56 -14.47 2.06
N ASP A 206 -3.35 -15.51 2.33
CA ASP A 206 -3.03 -16.54 3.32
C ASP A 206 -2.64 -17.89 2.68
N TYR A 207 -2.61 -17.95 1.35
CA TYR A 207 -2.19 -19.13 0.62
C TYR A 207 -0.67 -19.12 0.46
N GLN A 208 0.02 -20.07 1.10
CA GLN A 208 1.42 -20.41 0.80
C GLN A 208 1.59 -21.11 -0.56
N ILE A 209 0.52 -21.24 -1.36
CA ILE A 209 0.49 -22.10 -2.56
C ILE A 209 1.40 -21.60 -3.69
N PHE A 210 1.80 -20.32 -3.68
CA PHE A 210 2.54 -19.73 -4.79
C PHE A 210 3.94 -19.30 -4.35
N ASP A 211 4.84 -20.28 -4.22
CA ASP A 211 6.25 -20.16 -3.81
C ASP A 211 7.10 -19.14 -4.61
N LYS A 212 6.54 -18.50 -5.64
CA LYS A 212 7.23 -17.54 -6.52
C LYS A 212 6.63 -16.12 -6.54
N ILE A 213 5.54 -15.84 -5.84
CA ILE A 213 4.93 -14.50 -5.85
C ILE A 213 5.19 -13.78 -4.52
N LEU A 214 6.04 -12.75 -4.55
CA LEU A 214 6.38 -11.92 -3.39
C LEU A 214 5.21 -11.04 -2.91
N VAL A 215 4.22 -10.77 -3.76
CA VAL A 215 3.12 -9.82 -3.51
C VAL A 215 1.82 -10.56 -3.23
N LYS A 216 1.26 -10.37 -2.02
CA LYS A 216 -0.08 -10.84 -1.67
C LYS A 216 -1.11 -10.25 -2.64
N SER A 217 -1.88 -11.11 -3.28
CA SER A 217 -2.78 -10.75 -4.38
C SER A 217 -4.19 -11.29 -4.15
N SER A 218 -5.18 -10.68 -4.80
CA SER A 218 -6.59 -11.05 -4.75
C SER A 218 -7.21 -10.94 -6.14
N ILE A 219 -8.21 -11.78 -6.43
CA ILE A 219 -9.10 -11.56 -7.56
C ILE A 219 -10.32 -10.78 -7.09
N ILE A 220 -10.66 -9.70 -7.81
CA ILE A 220 -11.90 -8.96 -7.61
C ILE A 220 -12.86 -9.24 -8.75
N LEU A 221 -14.14 -9.42 -8.45
CA LEU A 221 -15.23 -9.49 -9.41
C LEU A 221 -16.16 -8.29 -9.22
N TYR A 222 -16.32 -7.53 -10.28
CA TYR A 222 -17.21 -6.38 -10.38
C TYR A 222 -18.24 -6.63 -11.47
N ASP A 223 -19.48 -6.26 -11.20
CA ASP A 223 -20.61 -6.43 -12.12
C ASP A 223 -21.46 -5.17 -12.06
N LYS A 224 -21.54 -4.43 -13.16
CA LYS A 224 -22.24 -3.14 -13.21
C LYS A 224 -23.75 -3.29 -12.95
N ASN A 225 -24.32 -4.47 -13.18
CA ASN A 225 -25.70 -4.80 -12.84
C ASN A 225 -25.88 -5.22 -11.36
N CYS A 226 -24.80 -5.41 -10.59
CA CYS A 226 -24.89 -5.78 -9.18
C CYS A 226 -25.37 -4.59 -8.34
N ASN A 227 -26.60 -4.71 -7.83
CA ASN A 227 -27.20 -3.77 -6.88
C ASN A 227 -27.37 -4.35 -5.46
N ASN A 228 -26.72 -5.49 -5.19
CA ASN A 228 -26.81 -6.16 -3.89
C ASN A 228 -26.18 -5.30 -2.78
N LYS A 229 -26.79 -5.32 -1.58
CA LYS A 229 -26.26 -4.63 -0.39
C LYS A 229 -25.02 -5.31 0.21
N TYR A 230 -24.55 -6.39 -0.39
CA TYR A 230 -23.44 -7.22 0.09
C TYR A 230 -22.57 -7.69 -1.08
N PHE A 231 -21.37 -8.15 -0.75
CA PHE A 231 -20.47 -8.90 -1.62
C PHE A 231 -19.95 -10.14 -0.87
N TYR A 232 -19.33 -11.07 -1.59
CA TYR A 232 -18.70 -12.24 -0.99
C TYR A 232 -17.20 -12.04 -0.84
N TYR A 233 -16.66 -12.44 0.30
CA TYR A 233 -15.22 -12.53 0.54
C TYR A 233 -14.83 -13.99 0.72
N LYS A 234 -13.85 -14.46 -0.05
CA LYS A 234 -13.28 -15.80 0.03
C LYS A 234 -11.82 -15.73 0.45
N ASN A 235 -11.43 -16.60 1.38
CA ASN A 235 -10.05 -16.80 1.81
C ASN A 235 -9.93 -18.21 2.42
N ASN A 236 -8.90 -18.98 2.04
CA ASN A 236 -8.63 -20.33 2.55
C ASN A 236 -9.88 -21.23 2.58
N SER A 237 -10.61 -21.27 1.46
CA SER A 237 -11.85 -22.04 1.26
C SER A 237 -13.05 -21.61 2.12
N LYS A 238 -12.93 -20.55 2.94
CA LYS A 238 -14.06 -19.96 3.67
C LYS A 238 -14.69 -18.85 2.83
N LYS A 239 -16.00 -18.96 2.58
CA LYS A 239 -16.81 -17.92 1.93
C LYS A 239 -17.63 -17.17 2.98
N ARG A 240 -17.56 -15.83 2.96
CA ARG A 240 -18.30 -14.96 3.88
C ARG A 240 -19.10 -13.92 3.12
N LYS A 241 -20.25 -13.55 3.66
CA LYS A 241 -21.11 -12.48 3.15
C LYS A 241 -20.82 -11.20 3.91
N ILE A 242 -20.36 -10.16 3.22
CA ILE A 242 -20.01 -8.87 3.83
C ILE A 242 -20.98 -7.80 3.35
N LEU A 243 -21.60 -7.09 4.29
CA LEU A 243 -22.44 -5.93 3.97
C LEU A 243 -21.58 -4.77 3.48
N LYS A 244 -21.93 -4.16 2.34
CA LYS A 244 -21.19 -3.03 1.75
C LYS A 244 -21.13 -1.81 2.68
N LYS A 245 -22.14 -1.62 3.54
CA LYS A 245 -22.15 -0.57 4.57
C LYS A 245 -21.19 -0.81 5.75
N ASN A 246 -20.72 -2.06 5.93
CA ASN A 246 -19.86 -2.42 7.06
C ASN A 246 -18.37 -2.26 6.74
N VAL A 247 -18.01 -2.06 5.47
CA VAL A 247 -16.63 -1.72 5.13
C VAL A 247 -16.40 -0.23 5.32
N SER A 248 -15.24 0.13 5.88
CA SER A 248 -14.90 1.49 6.28
C SER A 248 -13.83 2.09 5.35
N GLU A 249 -13.05 3.07 5.83
CA GLU A 249 -11.85 3.54 5.15
C GLU A 249 -10.92 2.37 4.79
N LYS A 250 -10.73 1.40 5.70
CA LYS A 250 -10.03 0.13 5.40
C LYS A 250 -11.05 -1.00 5.31
N TRP A 251 -10.87 -1.87 4.34
CA TRP A 251 -11.66 -3.08 4.18
C TRP A 251 -10.97 -4.22 4.91
N CYS A 252 -11.54 -4.57 6.07
CA CYS A 252 -11.11 -5.68 6.90
C CYS A 252 -12.24 -6.72 6.93
N PHE A 253 -11.96 -7.94 6.52
CA PHE A 253 -12.99 -8.97 6.30
C PHE A 253 -13.09 -10.00 7.44
N ASN A 254 -12.22 -9.89 8.46
CA ASN A 254 -12.09 -10.84 9.56
C ASN A 254 -12.65 -10.37 10.92
N THR A 255 -13.35 -9.24 11.01
CA THR A 255 -13.80 -8.70 12.32
C THR A 255 -15.31 -8.74 12.54
N SER A 256 -15.73 -9.50 13.56
CA SER A 256 -16.91 -9.17 14.37
C SER A 256 -16.44 -8.38 15.59
N ASN A 257 -16.33 -7.06 15.49
CA ASN A 257 -15.84 -6.27 16.62
C ASN A 257 -17.02 -5.92 17.55
N THR A 258 -17.19 -6.70 18.62
CA THR A 258 -18.17 -6.47 19.69
C THR A 258 -17.68 -5.43 20.71
N LYS A 259 -16.37 -5.18 20.74
CA LYS A 259 -15.68 -4.30 21.68
C LYS A 259 -16.05 -2.84 21.44
N LYS A 260 -16.26 -2.08 22.51
CA LYS A 260 -16.86 -0.73 22.41
C LYS A 260 -15.87 0.41 22.61
N ILE A 261 -14.84 0.22 23.42
CA ILE A 261 -14.04 1.32 23.96
C ILE A 261 -12.83 1.58 23.09
N ARG A 262 -12.65 2.80 22.63
CA ARG A 262 -11.58 3.15 21.67
C ARG A 262 -10.31 3.56 22.42
N PHE A 263 -9.18 2.97 22.03
CA PHE A 263 -7.86 3.27 22.61
C PHE A 263 -7.52 4.78 22.54
N GLY A 264 -7.84 5.42 21.42
CA GLY A 264 -7.60 6.84 21.20
C GLY A 264 -8.39 7.79 22.10
N ASP A 265 -9.39 7.32 22.83
CA ASP A 265 -10.13 8.14 23.80
C ASP A 265 -9.28 8.42 25.04
N PHE A 266 -8.39 7.50 25.41
CA PHE A 266 -7.55 7.59 26.61
C PHE A 266 -6.09 7.92 26.32
N PHE A 267 -5.61 7.60 25.12
CA PHE A 267 -4.21 7.75 24.74
C PHE A 267 -4.04 8.57 23.46
N LEU A 268 -2.94 9.32 23.38
CA LEU A 268 -2.44 9.90 22.14
C LEU A 268 -1.45 8.92 21.52
N VAL A 269 -1.56 8.68 20.21
CA VAL A 269 -0.57 7.93 19.43
C VAL A 269 -0.16 8.82 18.27
N ALA A 270 1.13 9.08 18.13
CA ALA A 270 1.64 9.95 17.07
C ALA A 270 3.02 9.48 16.58
N HIS A 271 3.42 9.96 15.41
CA HIS A 271 4.74 9.68 14.87
C HIS A 271 5.83 10.35 15.70
N SER A 272 6.92 9.62 15.90
CA SER A 272 8.16 10.11 16.49
C SER A 272 8.76 11.32 15.74
N VAL A 273 9.73 11.98 16.35
CA VAL A 273 10.44 13.12 15.75
C VAL A 273 11.07 12.73 14.43
N ALA A 274 10.95 13.60 13.42
CA ALA A 274 11.57 13.43 12.13
C ALA A 274 12.62 14.51 11.90
N THR A 275 13.89 14.15 12.12
CA THR A 275 15.03 15.05 11.87
C THR A 275 15.20 15.35 10.36
N LEU A 276 14.75 14.42 9.51
CA LEU A 276 15.02 14.36 8.06
C LEU A 276 16.52 14.28 7.69
N CYS A 277 17.42 14.03 8.65
CA CYS A 277 18.84 13.75 8.42
C CYS A 277 19.47 13.06 9.63
N ASN A 278 19.02 11.82 9.91
CA ASN A 278 19.48 11.07 11.07
C ASN A 278 21.01 10.89 11.10
N SER A 279 21.65 10.78 9.93
CA SER A 279 23.11 10.66 9.81
C SER A 279 23.87 11.86 10.38
N VAL A 280 23.24 13.03 10.51
CA VAL A 280 23.82 14.22 11.16
C VAL A 280 23.40 14.27 12.62
N PHE A 281 22.09 14.20 12.90
CA PHE A 281 21.57 14.47 14.25
C PHE A 281 21.77 13.32 15.26
N ILE A 282 21.82 12.05 14.82
CA ILE A 282 21.96 10.90 15.71
C ILE A 282 23.43 10.59 15.95
N LEU A 283 23.80 10.40 17.21
CA LEU A 283 25.13 10.04 17.69
C LEU A 283 25.02 8.64 18.34
N ASP A 284 25.23 7.60 17.55
CA ASP A 284 25.10 6.18 17.95
C ASP A 284 26.40 5.55 18.44
N GLU A 285 27.54 6.20 18.16
CA GLU A 285 28.84 5.89 18.75
C GLU A 285 29.34 7.12 19.50
N PHE A 286 29.41 7.05 20.83
CA PHE A 286 29.77 8.19 21.66
C PHE A 286 30.48 7.82 22.94
N ILE A 287 31.27 8.77 23.45
CA ILE A 287 31.88 8.74 24.79
C ILE A 287 31.29 9.90 25.59
N GLU A 288 30.83 9.63 26.81
CA GLU A 288 30.29 10.64 27.72
C GLU A 288 31.37 11.12 28.69
N ASN A 289 31.64 12.42 28.68
CA ASN A 289 32.44 13.12 29.70
C ASN A 289 31.52 14.05 30.52
N GLU A 290 31.98 14.62 31.63
CA GLU A 290 31.11 15.47 32.49
C GLU A 290 30.40 16.58 31.69
N ASP A 291 31.13 17.36 30.90
CA ASP A 291 30.58 18.54 30.20
C ASP A 291 30.22 18.30 28.73
N CYS A 292 30.70 17.21 28.12
CA CYS A 292 30.57 17.00 26.69
C CYS A 292 30.31 15.54 26.28
N ILE A 293 29.86 15.40 25.04
CA ILE A 293 29.71 14.12 24.34
C ILE A 293 30.70 14.12 23.18
N LEU A 294 31.58 13.12 23.10
CA LEU A 294 32.48 12.95 21.96
C LEU A 294 31.84 11.96 20.98
N SER A 295 31.67 12.35 19.73
CA SER A 295 31.12 11.49 18.67
C SER A 295 31.54 11.98 17.30
N LYS A 296 31.70 11.08 16.31
CA LYS A 296 32.03 11.43 14.92
C LYS A 296 33.28 12.31 14.74
N GLY A 297 34.20 12.30 15.71
CA GLY A 297 35.40 13.15 15.72
C GLY A 297 35.17 14.59 16.23
N PHE A 298 34.00 14.90 16.77
CA PHE A 298 33.64 16.20 17.33
C PHE A 298 33.31 16.10 18.81
N SER A 299 33.43 17.23 19.52
CA SER A 299 32.93 17.42 20.87
C SER A 299 31.61 18.18 20.81
N PHE A 300 30.61 17.72 21.56
CA PHE A 300 29.28 18.32 21.62
C PHE A 300 28.97 18.77 23.05
N GLU A 301 28.48 19.99 23.19
CA GLU A 301 28.03 20.54 24.47
C GLU A 301 26.84 19.75 25.01
N ARG A 302 26.94 19.21 26.23
CA ARG A 302 25.94 18.30 26.80
C ARG A 302 24.52 18.86 26.83
N ASN A 303 24.38 20.17 27.04
CA ASN A 303 23.08 20.85 27.21
C ASN A 303 22.21 20.88 25.95
N CYS A 304 22.79 20.72 24.76
CA CYS A 304 22.02 20.57 23.51
C CYS A 304 21.94 19.11 23.04
N ILE A 305 22.28 18.13 23.88
CA ILE A 305 22.21 16.71 23.57
C ILE A 305 21.16 16.02 24.46
N ARG A 306 20.36 15.13 23.85
CA ARG A 306 19.40 14.28 24.57
C ARG A 306 19.59 12.81 24.24
N ASP A 307 19.03 11.93 25.07
CA ASP A 307 18.96 10.51 24.74
C ASP A 307 18.09 10.31 23.48
N ALA A 308 18.57 9.50 22.55
CA ALA A 308 17.85 9.13 21.34
C ALA A 308 17.33 7.71 21.48
N VAL A 309 16.04 7.51 21.21
CA VAL A 309 15.42 6.19 21.32
C VAL A 309 14.67 5.82 20.05
N SER A 310 14.75 4.55 19.68
CA SER A 310 13.90 3.96 18.66
C SER A 310 13.49 2.55 19.08
N PRO A 311 12.35 2.03 18.60
CA PRO A 311 11.95 0.65 18.89
C PRO A 311 13.04 -0.37 18.48
N LYS A 312 13.79 -0.08 17.41
CA LYS A 312 14.90 -0.93 16.95
C LYS A 312 16.05 -0.92 17.94
N ASP A 313 16.49 0.26 18.39
CA ASP A 313 17.62 0.36 19.32
C ASP A 313 17.28 -0.26 20.66
N MET A 314 16.07 0.01 21.17
CA MET A 314 15.57 -0.62 22.39
C MET A 314 15.51 -2.15 22.28
N HIS A 315 15.17 -2.69 21.11
CA HIS A 315 15.17 -4.13 20.90
C HIS A 315 16.58 -4.74 20.99
N TYR A 316 17.59 -4.07 20.44
CA TYR A 316 18.98 -4.51 20.45
C TYR A 316 19.79 -3.95 21.64
N ASN A 317 19.11 -3.30 22.60
CA ASN A 317 19.73 -2.62 23.74
C ASN A 317 20.87 -1.65 23.35
N LYS A 318 20.71 -0.96 22.21
CA LYS A 318 21.64 0.04 21.71
C LYS A 318 21.31 1.40 22.31
N LYS A 319 22.35 2.12 22.75
CA LYS A 319 22.23 3.51 23.21
C LYS A 319 22.59 4.44 22.07
N ALA A 320 21.90 5.57 22.01
CA ALA A 320 22.22 6.65 21.08
C ALA A 320 21.89 8.00 21.75
N LYS A 321 22.54 9.05 21.27
CA LYS A 321 22.22 10.43 21.60
C LYS A 321 21.72 11.17 20.36
N ILE A 322 21.09 12.32 20.56
CA ILE A 322 20.63 13.18 19.49
C ILE A 322 20.96 14.63 19.81
N ILE A 323 21.43 15.36 18.81
CA ILE A 323 21.54 16.82 18.87
C ILE A 323 20.12 17.38 18.90
N PHE A 324 19.77 18.07 19.97
CA PHE A 324 18.46 18.64 20.25
C PHE A 324 18.55 20.17 20.26
N PRO A 325 18.35 20.84 19.11
CA PRO A 325 18.51 22.28 18.95
C PRO A 325 17.30 23.07 19.47
N TYR A 326 16.75 22.64 20.61
CA TYR A 326 15.59 23.23 21.26
C TYR A 326 15.76 23.12 22.78
N TYR A 327 14.90 23.81 23.51
CA TYR A 327 14.80 23.63 24.95
C TYR A 327 13.33 23.68 25.38
N TYR A 328 13.07 23.22 26.60
CA TYR A 328 11.75 23.37 27.21
C TYR A 328 11.87 24.33 28.37
N GLU A 329 10.97 25.30 28.41
CA GLU A 329 10.85 26.27 29.50
C GLU A 329 9.39 26.25 29.97
N ASN A 330 9.18 25.99 31.27
CA ASN A 330 7.85 25.83 31.86
C ASN A 330 6.97 24.81 31.11
N GLY A 331 7.57 23.74 30.58
CA GLY A 331 6.89 22.70 29.81
C GLY A 331 6.59 23.05 28.34
N TYR A 332 6.92 24.26 27.89
CA TYR A 332 6.72 24.70 26.51
C TYR A 332 8.00 24.59 25.70
N LEU A 333 7.89 24.09 24.46
CA LEU A 333 8.99 24.07 23.51
C LEU A 333 9.41 25.50 23.15
N LYS A 334 10.71 25.77 23.22
CA LYS A 334 11.34 27.02 22.82
C LYS A 334 12.42 26.75 21.78
N HIS A 335 12.62 27.75 20.93
CA HIS A 335 13.57 27.73 19.83
C HIS A 335 14.73 28.68 20.15
N TYR A 336 15.93 28.25 19.80
CA TYR A 336 17.09 29.13 19.82
C TYR A 336 17.07 30.02 18.57
N THR A 337 17.53 31.27 18.70
CA THR A 337 17.98 32.00 17.50
C THR A 337 19.30 31.40 17.03
N GLU A 338 19.67 31.65 15.78
CA GLU A 338 20.96 31.18 15.26
C GLU A 338 22.15 31.73 16.09
N SER A 339 22.11 33.01 16.44
CA SER A 339 23.13 33.65 17.27
C SER A 339 23.19 33.07 18.69
N ASP A 340 22.04 32.78 19.31
CA ASP A 340 21.99 32.19 20.66
C ASP A 340 22.49 30.74 20.64
N PHE A 341 22.13 29.97 19.62
CA PHE A 341 22.62 28.59 19.46
C PHE A 341 24.14 28.56 19.23
N GLN A 342 24.66 29.44 18.37
CA GLN A 342 26.10 29.55 18.12
C GLN A 342 26.88 29.97 19.37
N TYR A 343 26.36 30.94 20.13
CA TYR A 343 27.02 31.42 21.34
C TYR A 343 27.06 30.35 22.44
N ARG A 344 25.95 29.63 22.65
CA ARG A 344 25.82 28.62 23.71
C ARG A 344 26.47 27.28 23.37
N PHE A 345 26.45 26.90 22.09
CA PHE A 345 26.89 25.58 21.63
C PHE A 345 27.82 25.69 20.40
N PRO A 346 28.97 26.38 20.52
CA PRO A 346 29.82 26.69 19.38
C PRO A 346 30.34 25.44 18.64
N ASN A 347 30.67 24.36 19.34
CA ASN A 347 31.15 23.14 18.71
C ASN A 347 30.03 22.39 17.99
N THR A 348 28.85 22.28 18.63
CA THR A 348 27.68 21.68 17.99
C THR A 348 27.23 22.49 16.77
N PHE A 349 27.25 23.82 16.86
CA PHE A 349 26.96 24.72 15.75
C PHE A 349 27.93 24.48 14.58
N GLN A 350 29.24 24.44 14.86
CA GLN A 350 30.25 24.20 13.84
C GLN A 350 30.04 22.84 13.14
N TYR A 351 29.78 21.77 13.91
CA TYR A 351 29.46 20.46 13.33
C TYR A 351 28.24 20.50 12.39
N LEU A 352 27.15 21.14 12.81
CA LEU A 352 25.96 21.28 11.97
C LEU A 352 26.25 22.12 10.73
N PHE A 353 27.05 23.18 10.86
CA PHE A 353 27.48 24.03 9.76
C PHE A 353 28.35 23.28 8.75
N ASP A 354 29.28 22.45 9.20
CA ASP A 354 30.08 21.58 8.33
C ASP A 354 29.20 20.60 7.53
N ASN A 355 28.04 20.23 8.09
CA ASN A 355 27.03 19.38 7.47
C ASN A 355 25.91 20.16 6.74
N ARG A 356 26.05 21.48 6.58
CA ARG A 356 25.00 22.37 6.05
C ARG A 356 24.44 21.94 4.71
N LYS A 357 25.31 21.49 3.79
CA LYS A 357 24.90 21.00 2.46
C LYS A 357 23.90 19.84 2.53
N ALA A 358 24.00 18.97 3.53
CA ALA A 358 23.06 17.88 3.73
C ALA A 358 21.75 18.38 4.37
N LEU A 359 21.86 19.34 5.30
CA LEU A 359 20.72 19.93 6.01
C LEU A 359 19.82 20.75 5.08
N ASP A 360 20.37 21.50 4.13
CA ASP A 360 19.60 22.33 3.20
C ASP A 360 18.84 21.51 2.14
N LYS A 361 19.25 20.26 1.88
CA LYS A 361 18.56 19.36 0.94
C LYS A 361 17.27 18.77 1.51
N ARG A 362 16.99 18.97 2.80
CA ARG A 362 15.82 18.41 3.49
C ARG A 362 14.55 19.14 3.06
N LYS A 363 13.46 18.39 2.93
CA LYS A 363 12.10 18.96 2.73
C LYS A 363 11.50 19.37 4.08
N SER A 364 12.16 20.34 4.73
CA SER A 364 11.82 20.84 6.07
C SER A 364 10.54 21.68 6.07
N ASP A 365 9.94 21.87 7.24
CA ASP A 365 8.87 22.84 7.45
C ASP A 365 9.37 24.26 7.15
N LEU A 366 8.53 25.14 6.58
CA LEU A 366 8.92 26.48 6.10
C LEU A 366 9.54 27.37 7.18
N ASN A 367 9.11 27.21 8.43
CA ASN A 367 9.54 28.03 9.56
C ASN A 367 10.70 27.40 10.35
N SER A 368 11.20 26.23 9.95
CA SER A 368 12.31 25.58 10.65
C SER A 368 13.63 26.24 10.27
N LEU A 369 14.45 26.54 11.28
CA LEU A 369 15.81 27.00 11.04
C LEU A 369 16.65 25.86 10.43
N TRP A 370 17.74 26.22 9.76
CA TRP A 370 18.54 25.24 9.02
C TRP A 370 19.19 24.17 9.91
N PHE A 371 19.49 24.53 11.16
CA PHE A 371 20.09 23.65 12.17
C PHE A 371 19.03 22.89 12.99
N GLU A 372 17.74 23.18 12.78
CA GLU A 372 16.63 22.50 13.42
C GLU A 372 16.24 21.20 12.73
N TYR A 373 15.38 20.41 13.36
CA TYR A 373 14.77 19.23 12.72
C TYR A 373 13.86 19.65 11.59
N GLY A 374 13.74 18.79 10.57
CA GLY A 374 12.91 19.09 9.41
C GLY A 374 11.40 19.09 9.70
N ARG A 375 10.97 18.61 10.86
CA ARG A 375 9.55 18.47 11.26
C ARG A 375 9.37 18.79 12.74
N SER A 376 8.42 19.66 13.06
CA SER A 376 8.19 20.19 14.41
C SER A 376 7.00 19.55 15.17
N GLN A 377 6.15 18.79 14.48
CA GLN A 377 4.80 18.42 14.98
C GLN A 377 4.81 17.58 16.27
N ALA A 378 5.86 16.79 16.49
CA ALA A 378 5.98 15.95 17.68
C ALA A 378 6.54 16.70 18.90
N LEU A 379 7.37 17.72 18.68
CA LEU A 379 8.24 18.32 19.70
C LEU A 379 7.45 18.90 20.88
N SER A 380 6.35 19.59 20.62
CA SER A 380 5.54 20.23 21.68
C SER A 380 4.88 19.26 22.67
N LYS A 381 4.83 17.95 22.36
CA LYS A 381 4.10 16.96 23.17
C LYS A 381 5.01 15.94 23.85
N ILE A 382 6.19 15.69 23.29
CA ILE A 382 7.02 14.56 23.69
C ILE A 382 7.80 14.77 24.98
N ASN A 383 7.84 15.96 25.59
CA ASN A 383 8.56 16.20 26.84
C ASN A 383 7.76 15.75 28.08
N LYS A 384 7.38 14.48 28.11
CA LYS A 384 6.73 13.74 29.22
C LYS A 384 7.11 12.27 29.13
N GLU A 385 6.91 11.47 30.18
CA GLU A 385 7.06 10.01 30.05
C GLU A 385 6.18 9.45 28.91
N LYS A 386 6.68 8.48 28.15
CA LYS A 386 5.99 7.95 26.96
C LYS A 386 6.31 6.47 26.71
N LEU A 387 5.44 5.79 25.95
CA LEU A 387 5.81 4.52 25.32
C LEU A 387 6.24 4.75 23.88
N ILE A 388 7.10 3.88 23.35
CA ILE A 388 7.40 3.81 21.92
C ILE A 388 7.10 2.43 21.36
N ILE A 389 6.64 2.39 20.10
CA ILE A 389 6.27 1.18 19.36
C ILE A 389 6.71 1.29 17.90
N SER A 390 7.12 0.17 17.30
CA SER A 390 7.45 0.10 15.88
C SER A 390 6.19 0.23 15.01
N THR A 391 6.30 0.91 13.86
CA THR A 391 5.26 0.88 12.82
C THR A 391 5.26 -0.43 12.02
N ILE A 392 6.27 -1.28 12.20
CA ILE A 392 6.41 -2.60 11.56
C ILE A 392 6.46 -3.65 12.66
N ILE A 393 5.49 -4.56 12.66
CA ILE A 393 5.35 -5.67 13.60
C ILE A 393 5.58 -6.97 12.82
N THR A 394 6.42 -7.88 13.32
CA THR A 394 6.69 -9.16 12.63
C THR A 394 6.09 -10.33 13.39
N ASP A 395 6.55 -10.59 14.63
CA ASP A 395 6.08 -11.76 15.40
C ASP A 395 5.26 -11.35 16.62
N LYS A 396 5.80 -10.40 17.39
CA LYS A 396 5.15 -9.89 18.60
C LYS A 396 5.27 -8.39 18.69
N ILE A 397 4.28 -7.80 19.34
CA ILE A 397 4.25 -6.39 19.65
C ILE A 397 5.12 -6.17 20.88
N LYS A 398 5.98 -5.15 20.81
CA LYS A 398 6.86 -4.74 21.90
C LYS A 398 6.74 -3.24 22.08
N LEU A 399 6.36 -2.83 23.27
CA LEU A 399 6.36 -1.43 23.68
C LEU A 399 7.47 -1.18 24.70
N TYR A 400 8.14 -0.05 24.56
CA TYR A 400 9.21 0.36 25.46
C TYR A 400 8.81 1.65 26.15
N LYS A 401 8.81 1.65 27.48
CA LYS A 401 8.63 2.85 28.31
C LYS A 401 9.94 3.63 28.31
N VAL A 402 9.88 4.92 28.01
CA VAL A 402 11.04 5.80 27.93
C VAL A 402 10.78 7.09 28.70
N SER A 403 11.85 7.64 29.25
CA SER A 403 11.81 8.80 30.12
C SER A 403 11.33 10.06 29.39
N GLU A 404 11.00 11.08 30.19
CA GLU A 404 10.60 12.40 29.70
C GLU A 404 11.59 13.00 28.69
N ASN A 405 12.89 12.96 29.02
CA ASN A 405 13.94 13.61 28.24
C ASN A 405 14.35 12.83 26.98
N ALA A 406 14.01 11.55 26.87
CA ALA A 406 14.36 10.73 25.72
C ALA A 406 13.59 11.16 24.46
N ILE A 407 14.28 11.36 23.34
CA ILE A 407 13.70 11.79 22.07
C ILE A 407 13.49 10.58 21.17
N PRO A 408 12.23 10.17 20.92
CA PRO A 408 11.95 9.12 19.97
C PRO A 408 12.14 9.66 18.55
N TYR A 409 13.00 9.01 17.75
CA TYR A 409 13.34 9.45 16.39
C TYR A 409 12.86 8.48 15.29
N SER A 410 12.19 7.40 15.68
CA SER A 410 11.55 6.43 14.78
C SER A 410 10.37 5.75 15.47
N GLY A 411 9.48 5.13 14.69
CA GLY A 411 8.26 4.49 15.17
C GLY A 411 7.15 5.48 15.55
N LEU A 412 6.34 5.09 16.52
CA LEU A 412 5.26 5.88 17.11
C LEU A 412 5.54 6.04 18.60
N TYR A 413 5.14 7.18 19.16
CA TYR A 413 5.08 7.39 20.60
C TYR A 413 3.62 7.40 21.10
N ILE A 414 3.44 7.01 22.36
CA ILE A 414 2.14 6.98 23.04
C ILE A 414 2.23 7.78 24.33
N LEU A 415 1.29 8.69 24.53
CA LEU A 415 1.11 9.47 25.76
C LEU A 415 -0.26 9.17 26.37
N SER A 416 -0.36 9.21 27.70
CA SER A 416 -1.67 9.23 28.35
C SER A 416 -2.33 10.61 28.23
N LYS A 417 -3.64 10.62 27.96
CA LYS A 417 -4.48 11.84 27.99
C LYS A 417 -5.30 11.96 29.28
N SER A 418 -5.39 10.87 30.05
CA SER A 418 -6.35 10.69 31.13
C SER A 418 -5.66 10.05 32.34
N ASN A 419 -6.45 9.62 33.33
CA ASN A 419 -5.91 8.96 34.53
C ASN A 419 -5.41 7.52 34.27
N LEU A 420 -5.58 6.97 33.06
CA LEU A 420 -5.04 5.65 32.73
C LEU A 420 -3.52 5.70 32.56
N SER A 421 -2.82 4.74 33.16
CA SER A 421 -1.37 4.68 33.12
C SER A 421 -0.83 4.20 31.77
N LEU A 422 0.42 4.54 31.47
CA LEU A 422 1.12 3.95 30.32
C LEU A 422 1.29 2.44 30.46
N ASP A 423 1.36 1.91 31.68
CA ASP A 423 1.49 0.46 31.90
C ASP A 423 0.20 -0.26 31.50
N PHE A 424 -0.97 0.34 31.75
CA PHE A 424 -2.25 -0.16 31.24
C PHE A 424 -2.30 -0.11 29.70
N ALA A 425 -1.82 0.97 29.10
CA ALA A 425 -1.70 1.08 27.64
C ALA A 425 -0.84 -0.05 27.06
N LYS A 426 0.29 -0.35 27.72
CA LYS A 426 1.21 -1.43 27.34
C LYS A 426 0.53 -2.79 27.45
N GLN A 427 -0.21 -3.07 28.53
CA GLN A 427 -0.98 -4.31 28.68
C GLN A 427 -1.97 -4.51 27.53
N ILE A 428 -2.74 -3.47 27.16
CA ILE A 428 -3.69 -3.54 26.05
C ILE A 428 -2.97 -3.86 24.73
N LEU A 429 -1.88 -3.16 24.43
CA LEU A 429 -1.21 -3.26 23.13
C LEU A 429 -0.23 -4.44 23.03
N GLU A 430 0.12 -5.11 24.12
CA GLU A 430 0.87 -6.38 24.09
C GLU A 430 -0.05 -7.61 24.18
N SER A 431 -1.37 -7.39 24.25
CA SER A 431 -2.36 -8.47 24.27
C SER A 431 -2.43 -9.23 22.93
N LYS A 432 -2.85 -10.50 23.02
CA LYS A 432 -3.15 -11.33 21.85
C LYS A 432 -4.23 -10.70 20.98
N ASP A 433 -5.28 -10.14 21.59
CA ASP A 433 -6.38 -9.50 20.87
C ASP A 433 -5.92 -8.32 20.02
N PHE A 434 -4.97 -7.53 20.52
CA PHE A 434 -4.41 -6.44 19.73
C PHE A 434 -3.52 -6.98 18.60
N MET A 435 -2.78 -8.07 18.81
CA MET A 435 -2.03 -8.74 17.74
C MET A 435 -2.96 -9.28 16.64
N ASP A 436 -4.07 -9.92 17.01
CA ASP A 436 -5.09 -10.41 16.07
C ASP A 436 -5.73 -9.27 15.28
N TYR A 437 -5.99 -8.14 15.95
CA TYR A 437 -6.43 -6.91 15.29
C TYR A 437 -5.37 -6.37 14.30
N VAL A 438 -4.10 -6.32 14.68
CA VAL A 438 -2.99 -5.87 13.83
C VAL A 438 -2.86 -6.74 12.57
N MET A 439 -2.95 -8.07 12.71
CA MET A 439 -2.94 -9.00 11.57
C MET A 439 -4.08 -8.72 10.58
N ASN A 440 -5.24 -8.29 11.07
CA ASN A 440 -6.38 -7.97 10.23
C ASN A 440 -6.29 -6.57 9.59
N ILE A 441 -5.94 -5.52 10.34
CA ILE A 441 -5.98 -4.13 9.85
C ILE A 441 -4.69 -3.65 9.18
N GLY A 442 -3.58 -4.29 9.51
CA GLY A 442 -2.26 -3.90 9.02
C GLY A 442 -2.02 -4.29 7.57
N ILE A 443 -1.07 -3.58 6.95
CA ILE A 443 -0.65 -3.82 5.56
C ILE A 443 0.55 -4.77 5.58
N HIS A 444 0.44 -5.93 4.96
CA HIS A 444 1.58 -6.85 4.83
C HIS A 444 2.66 -6.23 3.93
N ILE A 445 3.91 -6.32 4.37
CA ILE A 445 5.08 -5.83 3.62
C ILE A 445 5.78 -7.00 2.94
N THR A 446 6.49 -7.82 3.71
CA THR A 446 7.23 -9.00 3.26
C THR A 446 7.27 -10.05 4.38
N GLY A 447 7.13 -11.33 4.01
CA GLY A 447 6.98 -12.41 4.99
C GLY A 447 5.84 -12.14 5.97
N ASN A 448 6.13 -12.29 7.28
CA ASN A 448 5.18 -12.05 8.36
C ASN A 448 5.12 -10.59 8.83
N SER A 449 5.87 -9.67 8.20
CA SER A 449 5.93 -8.28 8.65
C SER A 449 4.70 -7.46 8.22
N ILE A 450 4.08 -6.81 9.19
CA ILE A 450 2.85 -6.04 9.08
C ILE A 450 3.12 -4.59 9.44
N ARG A 451 2.70 -3.66 8.58
CA ARG A 451 2.73 -2.22 8.85
C ARG A 451 1.44 -1.76 9.51
N ILE A 452 1.57 -0.99 10.59
CA ILE A 452 0.48 -0.27 11.24
C ILE A 452 0.75 1.24 11.27
N THR A 453 -0.32 2.01 11.40
CA THR A 453 -0.29 3.47 11.51
C THR A 453 -0.76 3.91 12.90
N SER A 454 -0.51 5.17 13.27
CA SER A 454 -1.06 5.73 14.51
C SER A 454 -2.59 5.67 14.56
N LYS A 455 -3.27 5.87 13.42
CA LYS A 455 -4.72 5.75 13.31
C LYS A 455 -5.20 4.33 13.60
N ASP A 456 -4.46 3.31 13.19
CA ASP A 456 -4.81 1.91 13.46
C ASP A 456 -4.82 1.63 14.96
N ILE A 457 -3.80 2.11 15.69
CA ILE A 457 -3.73 1.99 17.15
C ILE A 457 -4.84 2.82 17.81
N LEU A 458 -5.02 4.09 17.41
CA LEU A 458 -6.05 4.98 17.96
C LEU A 458 -7.47 4.42 17.77
N ASN A 459 -7.74 3.66 16.71
CA ASN A 459 -9.05 3.11 16.41
C ASN A 459 -9.27 1.70 16.95
N TYR A 460 -8.25 1.09 17.57
CA TYR A 460 -8.41 -0.19 18.22
C TYR A 460 -9.46 -0.09 19.32
N LYS A 461 -10.35 -1.08 19.37
CA LYS A 461 -11.36 -1.19 20.42
C LYS A 461 -11.06 -2.36 21.34
N PHE A 462 -11.15 -2.10 22.63
CA PHE A 462 -10.97 -3.07 23.71
C PHE A 462 -12.17 -3.00 24.67
N ASP A 463 -12.24 -3.95 25.61
CA ASP A 463 -13.17 -3.92 26.73
C ASP A 463 -12.35 -3.74 28.01
N PHE A 464 -12.93 -3.11 29.04
CA PHE A 464 -12.34 -3.15 30.37
C PHE A 464 -12.55 -4.56 30.92
N GLU A 465 -11.46 -5.23 31.27
CA GLU A 465 -11.53 -6.29 32.26
C GLU A 465 -11.48 -5.58 33.63
N ASP A 466 -12.55 -5.73 34.41
CA ASP A 466 -12.64 -5.23 35.79
C ASP A 466 -11.60 -5.93 36.70
#